data_AF-A0AAU6S3C3-F1
#
_entry.id   AF-A0AAU6S3C3-F1
#
_cell.length_a   1.000
_cell.length_b   1.000
_cell.length_c   1.000
_cell.angle_alpha   90.00
_cell.angle_beta   90.00
_cell.angle_gamma   90.00
#
_symmetry.space_group_name_H-M   'P 1'
#
loop_
_entity.id
_entity.type
_entity.pdbx_description
1 polymer ?
#
loop_
_entity_poly.entity_id
_entity_poly.type
_entity_poly.pdbx_seq_one_letter_code
_entity_poly.pdbx_strand_id
1 'polypeptide(L)'
;MDSPTLPTPLSNDNLNDHLAARSAAETRTEHPAQSLPPNSVILAEALTDSSIHWQIHNCKVSKKTVTQELPLPFLYHYDSLDDAIKQANPLTPALLAQFNRPMSASEAAQLIGIEAALISSPWHIKVIGSLVVFSEALQLAVRLHWTNTGKDTEQIYTKEAMDALSTALKDWQFFGRVDVLYKNDKQTLVSVLEDADSQAATNERILPIAASAEYQLLPAPHALEVIARLEADKTDLLWFDKAILERLA
;
A
#
# COMPACT_ATOMS: atom_id res chain seq x y z
N MET A 1 58.71 -17.04 -63.64
CA MET A 1 59.95 -16.31 -63.28
C MET A 1 59.85 -15.98 -61.80
N ASP A 2 60.96 -16.23 -61.10
CA ASP A 2 61.37 -15.73 -59.78
C ASP A 2 60.65 -16.23 -58.50
N SER A 3 61.36 -17.13 -57.80
CA SER A 3 61.52 -17.12 -56.32
C SER A 3 62.73 -16.22 -55.96
N PRO A 4 63.10 -15.88 -54.69
CA PRO A 4 62.62 -16.32 -53.35
C PRO A 4 62.31 -15.09 -52.41
N THR A 5 61.94 -15.15 -51.11
CA THR A 5 62.70 -15.64 -49.93
C THR A 5 61.87 -15.45 -48.64
N LEU A 6 62.02 -16.39 -47.70
CA LEU A 6 61.51 -16.47 -46.30
C LEU A 6 62.38 -15.61 -45.33
N PRO A 7 61.96 -15.29 -44.07
CA PRO A 7 61.97 -16.29 -42.98
C PRO A 7 60.90 -16.14 -41.85
N THR A 8 60.40 -17.28 -41.36
CA THR A 8 59.88 -17.54 -39.99
C THR A 8 61.06 -17.56 -38.97
N PRO A 9 60.91 -17.52 -37.62
CA PRO A 9 60.03 -18.37 -36.77
C PRO A 9 59.44 -17.60 -35.54
N LEU A 10 58.47 -18.08 -34.75
CA LEU A 10 58.46 -19.21 -33.80
C LEU A 10 56.98 -19.50 -33.46
N SER A 11 56.41 -20.68 -33.67
CA SER A 11 56.62 -21.97 -32.99
C SER A 11 56.29 -21.96 -31.50
N ASN A 12 55.15 -22.60 -31.18
CA ASN A 12 54.94 -23.67 -30.18
C ASN A 12 53.63 -23.45 -29.40
N ASP A 13 52.75 -24.42 -29.20
CA ASP A 13 52.64 -25.77 -29.74
C ASP A 13 51.29 -26.33 -29.28
N ASN A 14 50.77 -27.27 -30.07
CA ASN A 14 49.86 -28.35 -29.68
C ASN A 14 48.41 -28.01 -29.32
N LEU A 15 47.60 -27.88 -30.38
CA LEU A 15 46.36 -28.66 -30.45
C LEU A 15 46.73 -30.14 -30.48
N ASN A 16 46.29 -30.90 -29.48
CA ASN A 16 46.01 -32.31 -29.70
C ASN A 16 44.61 -32.63 -29.17
N ASP A 17 43.84 -33.17 -30.11
CA ASP A 17 42.54 -33.78 -29.97
C ASP A 17 42.56 -34.89 -28.92
N HIS A 18 41.43 -35.10 -28.24
CA HIS A 18 40.86 -36.41 -27.89
C HIS A 18 39.91 -36.33 -26.69
N LEU A 19 38.64 -36.57 -27.02
CA LEU A 19 37.56 -37.07 -26.19
C LEU A 19 38.01 -37.87 -24.94
N ALA A 20 37.66 -37.36 -23.77
CA ALA A 20 37.37 -38.20 -22.61
C ALA A 20 36.38 -37.48 -21.68
N ALA A 21 35.16 -38.02 -21.68
CA ALA A 21 34.11 -37.90 -20.68
C ALA A 21 34.45 -37.07 -19.43
N ARG A 22 33.85 -35.89 -19.35
CA ARG A 22 33.57 -35.25 -18.06
C ARG A 22 32.10 -34.92 -18.03
N SER A 23 31.37 -35.71 -17.23
CA SER A 23 30.10 -35.30 -16.66
C SER A 23 30.28 -33.87 -16.16
N ALA A 24 29.67 -32.92 -16.86
CA ALA A 24 29.44 -31.60 -16.30
C ALA A 24 28.52 -31.85 -15.11
N ALA A 25 29.11 -31.96 -13.93
CA ALA A 25 28.41 -31.61 -12.72
C ALA A 25 27.94 -30.18 -12.97
N GLU A 26 26.65 -30.04 -13.27
CA GLU A 26 25.94 -28.81 -13.04
C GLU A 26 26.15 -28.52 -11.56
N THR A 27 27.16 -27.69 -11.26
CA THR A 27 27.20 -26.96 -10.01
C THR A 27 25.99 -26.05 -10.08
N ARG A 28 24.83 -26.58 -9.66
CA ARG A 28 23.75 -25.76 -9.13
C ARG A 28 24.45 -24.90 -8.09
N THR A 29 24.65 -23.64 -8.43
CA THR A 29 24.86 -22.60 -7.43
C THR A 29 23.54 -22.57 -6.66
N GLU A 30 23.43 -23.46 -5.67
CA GLU A 30 22.41 -23.36 -4.64
C GLU A 30 22.66 -21.99 -3.99
N HIS A 31 21.86 -21.00 -4.37
CA HIS A 31 21.64 -19.87 -3.49
C HIS A 31 21.24 -20.48 -2.15
N PRO A 32 21.96 -20.21 -1.05
CA PRO A 32 21.59 -20.77 0.23
C PRO A 32 20.17 -20.28 0.53
N ALA A 33 19.21 -21.20 0.48
CA ALA A 33 17.89 -20.99 1.03
C ALA A 33 18.14 -20.72 2.53
N GLN A 34 18.10 -19.43 2.90
CA GLN A 34 18.38 -19.05 4.28
C GLN A 34 17.26 -19.61 5.15
N SER A 35 17.64 -20.50 6.06
CA SER A 35 16.74 -21.02 7.09
C SER A 35 16.52 -19.94 8.14
N LEU A 36 15.27 -19.55 8.36
CA LEU A 36 14.87 -18.78 9.53
C LEU A 36 15.39 -19.44 10.81
N PRO A 37 15.74 -18.67 11.86
CA PRO A 37 16.06 -19.25 13.14
C PRO A 37 14.93 -20.20 13.59
N PRO A 38 15.24 -21.35 14.18
CA PRO A 38 14.21 -22.30 14.62
C PRO A 38 13.22 -21.62 15.57
N ASN A 39 11.93 -21.93 15.42
CA ASN A 39 10.81 -21.34 16.17
C ASN A 39 10.60 -19.83 15.97
N SER A 40 11.10 -19.24 14.87
CA SER A 40 10.79 -17.83 14.56
C SER A 40 9.32 -17.62 14.26
N VAL A 41 8.77 -16.50 14.74
CA VAL A 41 7.46 -15.98 14.36
C VAL A 41 7.67 -14.96 13.25
N ILE A 42 7.02 -15.17 12.11
CA ILE A 42 6.96 -14.17 11.05
C ILE A 42 5.80 -13.23 11.36
N LEU A 43 6.09 -11.94 11.50
CA LEU A 43 5.12 -10.93 11.94
C LEU A 43 3.87 -10.88 11.05
N ALA A 44 4.06 -10.88 9.72
CA ALA A 44 2.95 -10.80 8.77
C ALA A 44 2.03 -12.03 8.87
N GLU A 45 2.62 -13.22 8.92
CA GLU A 45 1.86 -14.48 9.09
C GLU A 45 1.12 -14.52 10.43
N ALA A 46 1.77 -14.11 11.52
CA ALA A 46 1.14 -14.11 12.84
C ALA A 46 -0.07 -13.18 12.93
N LEU A 47 -0.05 -12.06 12.20
CA LEU A 47 -1.15 -11.10 12.16
C LEU A 47 -2.36 -11.58 11.36
N THR A 48 -2.18 -12.52 10.43
CA THR A 48 -3.27 -13.10 9.63
C THR A 48 -3.62 -14.54 10.03
N ASP A 49 -2.85 -15.14 10.94
CA ASP A 49 -3.15 -16.43 11.54
C ASP A 49 -4.36 -16.39 12.47
N SER A 50 -5.47 -16.95 11.99
CA SER A 50 -6.73 -17.09 12.73
C SER A 50 -6.64 -17.94 14.02
N SER A 51 -5.58 -18.73 14.19
CA SER A 51 -5.35 -19.50 15.42
C SER A 51 -4.78 -18.65 16.56
N ILE A 52 -4.20 -17.49 16.25
CA ILE A 52 -3.68 -16.56 17.24
C ILE A 52 -4.80 -15.66 17.72
N HIS A 53 -5.02 -15.67 19.03
CA HIS A 53 -5.98 -14.77 19.66
C HIS A 53 -5.42 -13.34 19.72
N TRP A 54 -6.04 -12.44 18.94
CA TRP A 54 -5.75 -11.02 18.91
C TRP A 54 -6.87 -10.20 19.57
N GLN A 55 -6.49 -9.15 20.29
CA GLN A 55 -7.41 -8.20 20.90
C GLN A 55 -7.11 -6.77 20.47
N ILE A 56 -8.16 -5.99 20.21
CA ILE A 56 -8.03 -4.55 20.03
C ILE A 56 -7.78 -3.91 21.40
N HIS A 57 -6.57 -3.40 21.60
CA HIS A 57 -6.23 -2.65 22.80
C HIS A 57 -6.72 -1.20 22.71
N ASN A 58 -6.62 -0.59 21.52
CA ASN A 58 -7.01 0.79 21.31
C ASN A 58 -7.34 1.06 19.83
N CYS A 59 -8.30 1.93 19.56
CA CYS A 59 -8.60 2.46 18.23
C CYS A 59 -8.85 3.96 18.36
N LYS A 60 -8.20 4.79 17.54
CA LYS A 60 -8.27 6.25 17.60
C LYS A 60 -8.41 6.84 16.22
N VAL A 61 -9.34 7.78 16.06
CA VAL A 61 -9.45 8.63 14.87
C VAL A 61 -8.58 9.86 15.10
N SER A 62 -7.59 10.08 14.23
CA SER A 62 -6.68 11.22 14.30
C SER A 62 -7.09 12.37 13.38
N LYS A 63 -7.79 12.06 12.28
CA LYS A 63 -8.35 13.05 11.35
C LYS A 63 -9.75 12.60 10.91
N LYS A 64 -10.72 13.52 10.95
CA LYS A 64 -12.07 13.35 10.41
C LYS A 64 -12.49 14.63 9.70
N THR A 65 -12.73 14.53 8.41
CA THR A 65 -13.27 15.60 7.56
C THR A 65 -14.53 15.06 6.89
N VAL A 66 -15.63 15.78 7.04
CA VAL A 66 -16.94 15.48 6.44
C VAL A 66 -17.54 16.84 6.07
N THR A 67 -17.43 17.24 4.80
CA THR A 67 -17.87 18.58 4.35
C THR A 67 -18.30 18.58 2.89
N GLN A 68 -19.18 19.48 2.49
CA GLN A 68 -19.53 19.76 1.09
C GLN A 68 -18.91 21.08 0.57
N GLU A 69 -18.14 21.78 1.41
CA GLU A 69 -17.70 23.15 1.14
C GLU A 69 -16.38 23.22 0.35
N LEU A 70 -15.76 22.07 0.05
CA LEU A 70 -14.50 22.02 -0.66
C LEU A 70 -14.69 22.38 -2.15
N PRO A 71 -13.94 23.37 -2.68
CA PRO A 71 -14.03 23.75 -4.08
C PRO A 71 -13.62 22.60 -5.00
N LEU A 72 -14.37 22.43 -6.10
CA LEU A 72 -14.05 21.49 -7.17
C LEU A 72 -13.75 22.25 -8.46
N PRO A 73 -12.89 21.71 -9.33
CA PRO A 73 -12.72 22.26 -10.67
C PRO A 73 -14.08 22.33 -11.38
N PHE A 74 -14.33 23.41 -12.13
CA PHE A 74 -15.57 23.63 -12.88
C PHE A 74 -16.02 22.40 -13.68
N LEU A 75 -15.08 21.67 -14.28
CA LEU A 75 -15.35 20.45 -15.04
C LEU A 75 -16.18 19.44 -14.24
N TYR A 76 -15.88 19.21 -12.96
CA TYR A 76 -16.61 18.25 -12.14
C TYR A 76 -18.06 18.68 -11.92
N HIS A 77 -18.29 19.97 -11.71
CA HIS A 77 -19.64 20.52 -11.59
C HIS A 77 -20.42 20.34 -12.90
N TYR A 78 -19.80 20.61 -14.05
CA TYR A 78 -20.44 20.46 -15.35
C TYR A 78 -20.74 18.99 -15.70
N ASP A 79 -19.81 18.07 -15.41
CA ASP A 79 -20.01 16.64 -15.67
C ASP A 79 -21.11 16.03 -14.80
N SER A 80 -21.36 16.60 -13.61
CA SER A 80 -22.44 16.18 -12.71
C SER A 80 -23.85 16.54 -13.21
N LEU A 81 -23.96 17.42 -14.21
CA LEU A 81 -25.25 17.86 -14.74
C LEU A 81 -25.91 16.79 -15.60
N ASP A 82 -27.25 16.78 -15.56
CA ASP A 82 -28.06 15.98 -16.47
C ASP A 82 -27.81 16.35 -17.95
N ASP A 83 -27.90 15.35 -18.83
CA ASP A 83 -27.63 15.53 -20.25
C ASP A 83 -28.54 16.59 -20.91
N ALA A 84 -29.79 16.71 -20.47
CA ALA A 84 -30.70 17.75 -20.95
C ALA A 84 -30.21 19.16 -20.60
N ILE A 85 -29.64 19.35 -19.40
CA ILE A 85 -29.08 20.63 -18.97
C ILE A 85 -27.80 20.94 -19.74
N LYS A 86 -26.93 19.93 -19.96
CA LYS A 86 -25.71 20.07 -20.76
C LYS A 86 -26.03 20.41 -22.22
N GLN A 87 -27.07 19.81 -22.79
CA GLN A 87 -27.55 20.13 -24.15
C GLN A 87 -28.10 21.56 -24.25
N ALA A 88 -28.84 22.02 -23.25
CA ALA A 88 -29.34 23.39 -23.20
C ALA A 88 -28.24 24.42 -22.91
N ASN A 89 -27.16 24.02 -22.24
CA ASN A 89 -26.04 24.87 -21.84
C ASN A 89 -24.69 24.26 -22.30
N PRO A 90 -24.41 24.23 -23.61
CA PRO A 90 -23.21 23.60 -24.14
C PRO A 90 -21.93 24.33 -23.70
N LEU A 91 -20.83 23.58 -23.63
CA LEU A 91 -19.51 24.12 -23.30
C LEU A 91 -19.04 25.14 -24.35
N THR A 92 -19.09 26.42 -23.98
CA THR A 92 -18.53 27.50 -24.79
C THR A 92 -17.03 27.64 -24.57
N PRO A 93 -16.27 28.27 -25.49
CA PRO A 93 -14.85 28.54 -25.28
C PRO A 93 -14.53 29.27 -23.96
N ALA A 94 -15.44 30.14 -23.50
CA ALA A 94 -15.28 30.83 -22.23
C ALA A 94 -15.41 29.89 -21.02
N LEU A 95 -16.36 28.94 -21.06
CA LEU A 95 -16.52 27.92 -20.02
C LEU A 95 -15.35 26.93 -20.02
N LEU A 96 -14.90 26.50 -21.21
CA LEU A 96 -13.73 25.63 -21.37
C LEU A 96 -12.48 26.23 -20.71
N ALA A 97 -12.29 27.55 -20.81
CA ALA A 97 -11.17 28.24 -20.15
C ALA A 97 -11.21 28.18 -18.60
N GLN A 98 -12.35 27.85 -17.99
CA GLN A 98 -12.52 27.75 -16.55
C GLN A 98 -12.45 26.30 -16.02
N PHE A 99 -12.24 25.29 -16.87
CA PHE A 99 -12.31 23.86 -16.53
C PHE A 99 -11.60 23.46 -15.23
N ASN A 100 -10.36 23.92 -15.07
CA ASN A 100 -9.53 23.55 -13.93
C ASN A 100 -9.64 24.53 -12.76
N ARG A 101 -10.44 25.59 -12.88
CA ARG A 101 -10.60 26.60 -11.84
C ARG A 101 -11.43 26.01 -10.69
N PRO A 102 -10.88 25.95 -9.46
CA PRO A 102 -11.65 25.52 -8.30
C PRO A 102 -12.75 26.54 -7.99
N MET A 103 -13.97 26.06 -7.79
CA MET A 103 -15.13 26.87 -7.40
C MET A 103 -16.17 26.02 -6.67
N SER A 104 -17.10 26.67 -6.00
CA SER A 104 -18.29 26.06 -5.41
C SER A 104 -19.34 25.73 -6.49
N ALA A 105 -20.29 24.87 -6.15
CA ALA A 105 -21.44 24.56 -7.01
C ALA A 105 -22.25 25.83 -7.36
N SER A 106 -22.40 26.76 -6.40
CA SER A 106 -23.10 28.03 -6.63
C SER A 106 -22.38 28.91 -7.65
N GLU A 107 -21.05 29.00 -7.58
CA GLU A 107 -20.25 29.77 -8.54
C GLU A 107 -20.28 29.13 -9.93
N ALA A 108 -20.22 27.80 -10.01
CA ALA A 108 -20.36 27.07 -11.27
C ALA A 108 -21.73 27.28 -11.90
N ALA A 109 -22.81 27.23 -11.11
CA ALA A 109 -24.17 27.48 -11.59
C ALA A 109 -24.33 28.90 -12.13
N GLN A 110 -23.77 29.89 -11.42
CA GLN A 110 -23.75 31.28 -11.88
C GLN A 110 -22.98 31.45 -13.19
N LEU A 111 -21.86 30.74 -13.34
CA LEU A 111 -21.04 30.78 -14.55
C LEU A 111 -21.75 30.17 -15.77
N ILE A 112 -22.53 29.11 -15.56
CA ILE A 112 -23.32 28.45 -16.61
C ILE A 112 -24.62 29.23 -16.90
N GLY A 113 -25.17 29.91 -15.89
CA GLY A 113 -26.45 30.61 -15.97
C GLY A 113 -27.65 29.73 -15.59
N ILE A 114 -27.48 28.79 -14.66
CA ILE A 114 -28.51 27.86 -14.20
C ILE A 114 -28.78 28.01 -12.69
N GLU A 115 -29.85 27.39 -12.21
CA GLU A 115 -30.14 27.32 -10.77
C GLU A 115 -29.11 26.45 -10.03
N ALA A 116 -28.59 26.93 -8.90
CA ALA A 116 -27.57 26.23 -8.12
C ALA A 116 -28.02 24.85 -7.60
N ALA A 117 -29.33 24.67 -7.37
CA ALA A 117 -29.90 23.39 -6.94
C ALA A 117 -29.76 22.27 -7.97
N LEU A 118 -29.46 22.60 -9.24
CA LEU A 118 -29.25 21.64 -10.32
C LEU A 118 -27.84 21.02 -10.32
N ILE A 119 -26.90 21.61 -9.57
CA ILE A 119 -25.54 21.07 -9.40
C ILE A 119 -25.48 20.36 -8.06
N SER A 120 -25.18 19.06 -8.09
CA SER A 120 -25.02 18.27 -6.87
C SER A 120 -23.63 18.48 -6.27
N SER A 121 -23.55 18.86 -5.00
CA SER A 121 -22.28 18.94 -4.26
C SER A 121 -21.96 17.60 -3.57
N PRO A 122 -20.82 16.97 -3.86
CA PRO A 122 -20.43 15.76 -3.16
C PRO A 122 -20.01 16.06 -1.72
N TRP A 123 -20.15 15.05 -0.86
CA TRP A 123 -19.45 15.03 0.42
C TRP A 123 -17.98 14.69 0.20
N HIS A 124 -17.10 15.49 0.78
CA HIS A 124 -15.68 15.24 0.88
C HIS A 124 -15.37 14.58 2.21
N ILE A 125 -15.03 13.29 2.16
CA ILE A 125 -14.76 12.47 3.32
C ILE A 125 -13.27 12.15 3.41
N LYS A 126 -12.68 12.44 4.58
CA LYS A 126 -11.36 11.92 4.94
C LYS A 126 -11.35 11.49 6.38
N VAL A 127 -11.06 10.21 6.61
CA VAL A 127 -10.88 9.63 7.93
C VAL A 127 -9.51 8.98 7.97
N ILE A 128 -8.75 9.30 9.01
CA ILE A 128 -7.49 8.64 9.33
C ILE A 128 -7.57 8.21 10.78
N GLY A 129 -7.14 6.99 11.05
CA GLY A 129 -7.00 6.49 12.39
C GLY A 129 -5.78 5.61 12.58
N SER A 130 -5.62 5.21 13.82
CA SER A 130 -4.64 4.22 14.25
C SER A 130 -5.33 3.24 15.17
N LEU A 131 -4.83 2.03 15.21
CA LEU A 131 -5.29 1.03 16.14
C LEU A 131 -4.10 0.24 16.70
N VAL A 132 -4.29 -0.37 17.85
CA VAL A 132 -3.31 -1.24 18.50
C VAL A 132 -3.96 -2.57 18.74
N VAL A 133 -3.31 -3.61 18.23
CA VAL A 133 -3.69 -5.00 18.35
C VAL A 133 -2.69 -5.67 19.27
N PHE A 134 -3.14 -6.57 20.13
CA PHE A 134 -2.29 -7.22 21.10
C PHE A 134 -2.61 -8.70 21.21
N SER A 135 -1.58 -9.53 21.29
CA SER A 135 -1.66 -10.94 21.63
C SER A 135 -0.88 -11.18 22.92
N GLU A 136 -1.59 -11.66 23.96
CA GLU A 136 -0.97 -12.02 25.24
C GLU A 136 -0.04 -13.22 25.10
N ALA A 137 -0.43 -14.22 24.31
CA ALA A 137 0.34 -15.44 24.08
C ALA A 137 1.71 -15.15 23.45
N LEU A 138 1.77 -14.21 22.51
CA LEU A 138 3.01 -13.78 21.87
C LEU A 138 3.74 -12.67 22.63
N GLN A 139 3.09 -12.04 23.62
CA GLN A 139 3.52 -10.78 24.23
C GLN A 139 3.87 -9.70 23.19
N LEU A 140 3.01 -9.59 22.17
CA LEU A 140 3.21 -8.78 20.98
C LEU A 140 2.06 -7.78 20.84
N ALA A 141 2.38 -6.49 20.74
CA ALA A 141 1.46 -5.46 20.30
C ALA A 141 1.93 -4.84 18.98
N VAL A 142 0.99 -4.61 18.07
CA VAL A 142 1.24 -3.96 16.79
C VAL A 142 0.32 -2.77 16.64
N ARG A 143 0.90 -1.60 16.36
CA ARG A 143 0.16 -0.40 16.01
C ARG A 143 0.10 -0.29 14.50
N LEU A 144 -1.13 -0.22 13.99
CA LEU A 144 -1.45 -0.11 12.58
C LEU A 144 -2.19 1.20 12.32
N HIS A 145 -2.10 1.71 11.11
CA HIS A 145 -2.78 2.94 10.69
C HIS A 145 -3.72 2.62 9.53
N TRP A 146 -4.86 3.28 9.50
CA TRP A 146 -5.91 3.05 8.52
C TRP A 146 -6.51 4.37 8.02
N THR A 147 -7.02 4.36 6.80
CA THR A 147 -7.71 5.51 6.20
C THR A 147 -8.84 5.04 5.29
N ASN A 148 -9.88 5.87 5.11
CA ASN A 148 -10.94 5.56 4.13
C ASN A 148 -10.42 5.63 2.68
N THR A 149 -9.41 6.46 2.41
CA THR A 149 -8.89 6.66 1.05
C THR A 149 -7.43 7.07 1.06
N GLY A 150 -6.66 6.70 0.04
CA GLY A 150 -5.31 7.22 -0.20
C GLY A 150 -5.26 8.69 -0.65
N LYS A 151 -6.40 9.25 -1.10
CA LYS A 151 -6.53 10.64 -1.56
C LYS A 151 -6.64 11.63 -0.38
N ASP A 152 -6.59 12.92 -0.69
CA ASP A 152 -6.83 13.97 0.32
C ASP A 152 -8.25 13.90 0.89
N THR A 153 -9.24 13.69 0.01
CA THR A 153 -10.64 13.41 0.34
C THR A 153 -11.23 12.48 -0.71
N GLU A 154 -12.24 11.73 -0.32
CA GLU A 154 -13.09 10.94 -1.21
C GLU A 154 -14.40 11.69 -1.44
N GLN A 155 -14.84 11.76 -2.69
CA GLN A 155 -16.08 12.46 -3.08
C GLN A 155 -17.23 11.46 -3.14
N ILE A 156 -18.30 11.70 -2.38
CA ILE A 156 -19.46 10.81 -2.29
C ILE A 156 -20.76 11.60 -2.47
N TYR A 157 -21.54 11.21 -3.48
CA TYR A 157 -22.82 11.86 -3.81
C TYR A 157 -23.97 11.17 -3.05
N THR A 158 -24.30 11.70 -1.89
CA THR A 158 -25.48 11.30 -1.10
C THR A 158 -26.08 12.54 -0.43
N LYS A 159 -27.31 12.41 0.07
CA LYS A 159 -27.99 13.50 0.78
C LYS A 159 -27.43 13.69 2.18
N GLU A 160 -27.27 12.60 2.92
CA GLU A 160 -26.92 12.63 4.34
C GLU A 160 -25.43 12.45 4.59
N ALA A 161 -24.86 13.27 5.47
CA ALA A 161 -23.44 13.19 5.85
C ALA A 161 -23.04 11.81 6.40
N MET A 162 -23.95 11.17 7.15
CA MET A 162 -23.72 9.86 7.75
C MET A 162 -23.71 8.73 6.72
N ASP A 163 -24.51 8.84 5.66
CA ASP A 163 -24.52 7.87 4.56
C ASP A 163 -23.23 7.99 3.74
N ALA A 164 -22.77 9.22 3.49
CA ALA A 164 -21.48 9.48 2.87
C ALA A 164 -20.33 8.89 3.70
N LEU A 165 -20.30 9.18 5.01
CA LEU A 165 -19.28 8.65 5.91
C LEU A 165 -19.28 7.12 5.91
N SER A 166 -20.45 6.49 6.04
CA SER A 166 -20.58 5.03 6.07
C SER A 166 -20.14 4.40 4.74
N THR A 167 -20.40 5.07 3.61
CA THR A 167 -19.97 4.61 2.28
C THR A 167 -18.46 4.70 2.13
N ALA A 168 -17.84 5.82 2.52
CA ALA A 168 -16.39 6.01 2.46
C ALA A 168 -15.62 4.91 3.20
N LEU A 169 -16.20 4.40 4.29
CA LEU A 169 -15.52 3.47 5.18
C LEU A 169 -15.74 2.01 4.82
N LYS A 170 -16.49 1.68 3.76
CA LYS A 170 -16.61 0.29 3.29
C LYS A 170 -15.26 -0.24 2.80
N ASP A 171 -14.53 0.61 2.10
CA ASP A 171 -13.27 0.26 1.42
C ASP A 171 -12.06 0.92 2.09
N TRP A 172 -12.07 1.02 3.43
CA TRP A 172 -10.91 1.54 4.16
C TRP A 172 -9.65 0.69 3.87
N GLN A 173 -8.47 1.22 4.12
CA GLN A 173 -7.20 0.53 3.87
C GLN A 173 -6.19 0.86 4.96
N PHE A 174 -5.36 -0.11 5.30
CA PHE A 174 -4.12 0.07 6.03
C PHE A 174 -3.15 0.91 5.21
N PHE A 175 -2.35 1.72 5.89
CA PHE A 175 -1.34 2.54 5.23
C PHE A 175 -0.22 2.95 6.17
N GLY A 176 0.89 3.41 5.58
CA GLY A 176 1.93 4.12 6.31
C GLY A 176 2.80 3.21 7.19
N ARG A 177 2.90 3.55 8.47
CA ARG A 177 3.87 2.94 9.39
C ARG A 177 3.25 1.79 10.20
N VAL A 178 4.10 0.83 10.54
CA VAL A 178 3.81 -0.25 11.48
C VAL A 178 4.76 -0.09 12.67
N ASP A 179 4.21 0.02 13.88
CA ASP A 179 5.01 0.04 15.10
C ASP A 179 4.79 -1.25 15.89
N VAL A 180 5.88 -1.89 16.31
CA VAL A 180 5.84 -3.17 17.02
C VAL A 180 6.42 -3.02 18.41
N LEU A 181 5.68 -3.51 19.41
CA LEU A 181 6.14 -3.67 20.77
C LEU A 181 6.12 -5.17 21.07
N TYR A 182 7.31 -5.75 21.23
CA TYR A 182 7.48 -7.18 21.42
C TYR A 182 8.25 -7.45 22.71
N LYS A 183 7.69 -8.13 23.69
CA LYS A 183 8.33 -8.33 25.01
C LYS A 183 8.91 -9.73 25.22
N ASN A 184 8.63 -10.68 24.34
CA ASN A 184 9.05 -12.07 24.51
C ASN A 184 10.52 -12.22 24.08
N ASP A 185 11.38 -12.62 25.02
CA ASP A 185 12.81 -12.85 24.81
C ASP A 185 13.16 -14.32 24.52
N LYS A 186 12.17 -15.22 24.55
CA LYS A 186 12.33 -16.66 24.34
C LYS A 186 12.09 -17.11 22.92
N GLN A 187 11.46 -16.26 22.11
CA GLN A 187 11.11 -16.54 20.73
C GLN A 187 11.61 -15.41 19.84
N THR A 188 12.07 -15.75 18.64
CA THR A 188 12.52 -14.74 17.68
C THR A 188 11.31 -14.23 16.92
N LEU A 189 11.10 -12.91 16.91
CA LEU A 189 10.17 -12.26 15.99
C LEU A 189 10.96 -11.71 14.80
N VAL A 190 10.48 -11.97 13.59
CA VAL A 190 11.08 -11.46 12.36
C VAL A 190 10.03 -10.82 11.45
N SER A 191 10.45 -9.88 10.63
CA SER A 191 9.73 -9.49 9.43
C SER A 191 10.52 -9.98 8.21
N VAL A 192 9.82 -10.53 7.23
CA VAL A 192 10.42 -11.12 6.02
C VAL A 192 9.88 -10.36 4.82
N LEU A 193 10.73 -10.01 3.86
CA LEU A 193 10.33 -9.50 2.54
C LEU A 193 10.24 -10.69 1.58
N GLU A 194 9.07 -10.93 0.97
CA GLU A 194 8.85 -12.04 0.05
C GLU A 194 9.45 -11.79 -1.35
N ASP A 195 9.83 -10.54 -1.65
CA ASP A 195 10.16 -10.10 -3.01
C ASP A 195 11.43 -10.75 -3.59
N ALA A 196 11.23 -11.62 -4.59
CA ALA A 196 12.28 -12.41 -5.22
C ALA A 196 13.26 -11.56 -6.06
N ASP A 197 12.79 -10.46 -6.64
CA ASP A 197 13.52 -9.61 -7.60
C ASP A 197 14.30 -8.45 -6.95
N SER A 198 14.20 -8.31 -5.63
CA SER A 198 14.95 -7.30 -4.89
C SER A 198 16.45 -7.65 -4.89
N GLN A 199 17.30 -6.78 -5.46
CA GLN A 199 18.75 -6.81 -5.22
C GLN A 199 19.13 -6.45 -3.77
N ALA A 200 18.15 -6.39 -2.87
CA ALA A 200 18.34 -6.21 -1.45
C ALA A 200 19.29 -7.30 -0.94
N ALA A 201 20.33 -6.87 -0.23
CA ALA A 201 21.27 -7.79 0.36
C ALA A 201 20.51 -8.73 1.31
N THR A 202 20.97 -9.97 1.46
CA THR A 202 20.22 -11.00 2.17
C THR A 202 19.88 -10.63 3.63
N ASN A 203 20.73 -9.80 4.26
CA ASN A 203 20.52 -9.26 5.60
C ASN A 203 19.42 -8.18 5.69
N GLU A 204 18.92 -7.70 4.55
CA GLU A 204 17.83 -6.73 4.44
C GLU A 204 16.48 -7.42 4.20
N ARG A 205 16.46 -8.71 3.80
CA ARG A 205 15.22 -9.46 3.57
C ARG A 205 14.59 -10.01 4.84
N ILE A 206 15.42 -10.44 5.80
CA ILE A 206 14.97 -10.93 7.11
C ILE A 206 15.42 -9.93 8.15
N LEU A 207 14.45 -9.26 8.76
CA LEU A 207 14.68 -8.29 9.83
C LEU A 207 14.28 -8.91 11.18
N PRO A 208 15.24 -9.24 12.05
CA PRO A 208 14.95 -9.57 13.44
C PRO A 208 14.41 -8.35 14.18
N ILE A 209 13.32 -8.54 14.92
CA ILE A 209 12.72 -7.52 15.77
C ILE A 209 13.11 -7.87 17.21
N ALA A 210 13.92 -7.01 17.82
CA ALA A 210 14.41 -7.23 19.17
C ALA A 210 13.27 -7.15 20.21
N ALA A 211 13.38 -7.94 21.28
CA ALA A 211 12.51 -7.77 22.43
C ALA A 211 12.77 -6.39 23.08
N SER A 212 11.70 -5.63 23.30
CA SER A 212 11.72 -4.27 23.85
C SER A 212 10.45 -3.97 24.62
N ALA A 213 10.57 -3.17 25.68
CA ALA A 213 9.43 -2.62 26.39
C ALA A 213 8.74 -1.46 25.62
N GLU A 214 9.41 -0.90 24.62
CA GLU A 214 8.98 0.25 23.84
C GLU A 214 8.62 -0.12 22.40
N TYR A 215 7.78 0.72 21.77
CA TYR A 215 7.44 0.57 20.35
C TYR A 215 8.66 0.83 19.46
N GLN A 216 8.88 -0.08 18.52
CA GLN A 216 9.89 -0.01 17.48
C GLN A 216 9.21 0.21 16.13
N LEU A 217 9.65 1.23 15.39
CA LEU A 217 9.16 1.49 14.04
C LEU A 217 9.77 0.48 13.07
N LEU A 218 8.93 -0.22 12.31
CA LEU A 218 9.42 -1.06 11.22
C LEU A 218 9.98 -0.20 10.08
N PRO A 219 11.12 -0.59 9.48
CA PRO A 219 11.58 -0.01 8.23
C PRO A 219 10.50 -0.07 7.14
N ALA A 220 10.46 0.94 6.28
CA ALA A 220 9.38 1.10 5.30
C ALA A 220 9.14 -0.13 4.41
N PRO A 221 10.16 -0.84 3.87
CA PRO A 221 9.93 -2.05 3.07
C PRO A 221 9.19 -3.15 3.86
N HIS A 222 9.58 -3.37 5.11
CA HIS A 222 8.96 -4.37 5.99
C HIS A 222 7.55 -3.95 6.43
N ALA A 223 7.34 -2.66 6.68
CA ALA A 223 6.00 -2.14 6.97
C ALA A 223 5.05 -2.33 5.78
N LEU A 224 5.53 -2.08 4.55
CA LEU A 224 4.75 -2.28 3.33
C LEU A 224 4.40 -3.75 3.10
N GLU A 225 5.33 -4.67 3.35
CA GLU A 225 5.07 -6.11 3.24
C GLU A 225 3.99 -6.56 4.23
N VAL A 226 4.10 -6.15 5.50
CA VAL A 226 3.08 -6.45 6.52
C VAL A 226 1.72 -5.87 6.13
N ILE A 227 1.69 -4.62 5.63
CA ILE A 227 0.46 -3.99 5.15
C ILE A 227 -0.12 -4.73 3.95
N ALA A 228 0.69 -5.10 2.97
CA ALA A 228 0.24 -5.84 1.79
C ALA A 228 -0.39 -7.18 2.18
N ARG A 229 0.20 -7.89 3.14
CA ARG A 229 -0.37 -9.14 3.65
C ARG A 229 -1.70 -8.93 4.38
N LEU A 230 -1.75 -7.92 5.26
CA LEU A 230 -2.99 -7.54 5.96
C LEU A 230 -4.10 -7.13 4.99
N GLU A 231 -3.77 -6.44 3.90
CA GLU A 231 -4.73 -6.07 2.85
C GLU A 231 -5.24 -7.29 2.07
N ALA A 232 -4.34 -8.24 1.74
CA ALA A 232 -4.72 -9.47 1.05
C ALA A 232 -5.70 -10.33 1.87
N ASP A 233 -5.47 -10.42 3.18
CA ASP A 233 -6.27 -11.22 4.11
C ASP A 233 -7.35 -10.39 4.84
N LYS A 234 -7.59 -9.15 4.42
CA LYS A 234 -8.40 -8.15 5.14
C LYS A 234 -9.82 -8.62 5.46
N THR A 235 -10.43 -9.38 4.55
CA THR A 235 -11.80 -9.91 4.71
C THR A 235 -11.93 -10.88 5.88
N ASP A 236 -10.84 -11.53 6.27
CA ASP A 236 -10.80 -12.48 7.37
C ASP A 236 -10.50 -11.79 8.71
N LEU A 237 -10.17 -10.49 8.68
CA LEU A 237 -9.82 -9.68 9.85
C LEU A 237 -11.02 -8.86 10.36
N LEU A 238 -12.14 -9.54 10.63
CA LEU A 238 -13.44 -8.92 11.01
C LEU A 238 -13.40 -8.01 12.26
N TRP A 239 -12.36 -8.14 13.07
CA TRP A 239 -12.19 -7.40 14.31
C TRP A 239 -11.76 -5.94 14.09
N PHE A 240 -11.16 -5.61 12.95
CA PHE A 240 -10.82 -4.22 12.60
C PHE A 240 -12.06 -3.41 12.21
N ASP A 241 -12.92 -3.96 11.36
CA ASP A 241 -14.14 -3.28 10.90
C ASP A 241 -15.00 -2.84 12.07
N LYS A 242 -15.25 -3.77 12.99
CA LYS A 242 -16.03 -3.49 14.20
C LYS A 242 -15.41 -2.38 15.04
N ALA A 243 -14.10 -2.43 15.27
CA ALA A 243 -13.39 -1.44 16.08
C ALA A 243 -13.33 -0.05 15.43
N ILE A 244 -13.30 0.03 14.10
CA ILE A 244 -13.35 1.29 13.35
C ILE A 244 -14.76 1.89 13.46
N LEU A 245 -15.80 1.09 13.18
CA LEU A 245 -17.20 1.54 13.20
C LEU A 245 -17.62 2.03 14.58
N GLU A 246 -17.22 1.35 15.66
CA GLU A 246 -17.51 1.76 17.05
C GLU A 246 -16.95 3.14 17.42
N ARG A 247 -15.92 3.63 16.73
CA ARG A 247 -15.31 4.96 17.01
C ARG A 247 -15.88 6.09 16.19
N LEU A 248 -16.81 5.78 15.29
CA LEU A 248 -17.37 6.74 14.35
C LEU A 248 -18.85 7.03 14.59
N ALA A 249 -19.52 6.17 15.36
CA ALA A 249 -20.80 6.43 16.02
C ALA A 249 -20.64 7.46 17.15
#